data_AF-A0AAV5KY59-F1
#
_entry.id   AF-A0AAV5KY59-F1
#
_cell.length_a   1.000
_cell.length_b   1.000
_cell.length_c   1.000
_cell.angle_alpha   90.00
_cell.angle_beta   90.00
_cell.angle_gamma   90.00
#
_symmetry.space_group_name_H-M   'P 1'
#
loop_
_entity.id
_entity.type
_entity.pdbx_description
1 polymer ?
#
loop_
_entity_poly.entity_id
_entity_poly.type
_entity_poly.pdbx_seq_one_letter_code
_entity_poly.pdbx_strand_id
1 'polypeptide(L)' 'MNGEEAGPPGPKVLRLLLFVGSGFLFTVAINRWREMERRSIQKQEQHEKVTVSESSANAVTKAIK' A
#
# COMPACT_ATOMS: atom_id res chain seq x y z
N MET A 1 24.40 25.03 -28.58
CA MET A 1 24.92 23.66 -28.78
C MET A 1 25.62 23.27 -27.48
N ASN A 2 24.89 22.66 -26.53
CA ASN A 2 25.47 22.25 -25.25
C ASN A 2 26.15 20.90 -25.44
N GLY A 3 27.48 20.92 -25.45
CA GLY A 3 28.30 19.71 -25.40
C GLY A 3 28.46 19.29 -23.95
N GLU A 4 28.09 18.05 -23.61
CA GLU A 4 28.37 17.41 -22.31
C GLU A 4 27.82 15.96 -22.23
N GLU A 5 28.00 15.08 -23.23
CA GLU A 5 27.57 13.67 -23.07
C GLU A 5 28.57 12.67 -23.71
N ALA A 6 29.86 13.03 -23.74
CA ALA A 6 30.97 12.15 -24.10
C ALA A 6 31.77 11.67 -22.86
N GLY A 7 31.06 11.41 -21.75
CA GLY A 7 31.60 10.68 -20.60
C GLY A 7 31.51 9.15 -20.83
N PRO A 8 32.30 8.32 -20.12
CA PRO A 8 32.29 6.85 -20.26
C PRO A 8 30.86 6.30 -20.14
N PRO A 9 30.51 5.13 -20.69
CA PRO A 9 29.13 4.64 -20.88
C PRO A 9 28.23 4.55 -19.61
N GLY A 10 28.76 4.88 -18.43
CA GLY A 10 28.10 4.89 -17.14
C GLY A 10 26.77 5.67 -17.06
N PRO A 11 26.63 6.91 -17.58
CA PRO A 11 25.40 7.70 -17.42
C PRO A 11 24.19 7.08 -18.14
N LYS A 12 24.41 6.48 -19.31
CA LYS A 12 23.34 5.85 -20.11
C LYS A 12 22.83 4.57 -19.48
N VAL A 13 23.76 3.74 -18.97
CA VAL A 13 23.41 2.49 -18.26
C VAL A 13 22.73 2.79 -16.94
N LEU A 14 23.18 3.82 -16.20
CA LEU A 14 22.55 4.23 -14.95
C LEU A 14 21.10 4.68 -15.17
N ARG A 15 20.84 5.53 -16.19
CA ARG A 15 19.48 5.94 -16.58
C ARG A 15 18.62 4.73 -16.94
N LEU A 16 19.17 3.75 -17.66
CA LEU A 16 18.46 2.51 -18.02
C LEU A 16 18.10 1.67 -16.78
N LEU A 17 19.04 1.50 -15.85
CA LEU A 17 18.82 0.77 -14.60
C LEU A 17 17.79 1.46 -13.70
N LEU A 18 17.82 2.79 -13.62
CA LEU A 18 16.80 3.55 -12.90
C LEU A 18 15.42 3.41 -13.54
N PHE A 19 15.34 3.42 -14.88
CA PHE A 19 14.08 3.26 -15.58
C PHE A 19 13.48 1.86 -15.38
N VAL A 20 14.30 0.83 -15.58
CA VAL A 20 13.90 -0.58 -15.38
C VAL A 20 13.59 -0.85 -13.91
N GLY A 21 14.44 -0.35 -13.00
CA GLY A 21 14.26 -0.45 -11.56
C GLY A 21 12.98 0.22 -11.09
N SER A 22 12.65 1.40 -11.63
CA SER A 22 11.41 2.11 -11.32
C SER A 22 10.18 1.31 -11.78
N GLY A 23 10.17 0.81 -13.02
CA GLY A 23 9.07 -0.02 -13.51
C GLY A 23 8.85 -1.30 -12.68
N PHE A 24 9.95 -1.94 -12.27
CA PHE A 24 9.90 -3.12 -11.40
C PHE A 24 9.36 -2.78 -10.01
N LEU A 25 9.86 -1.72 -9.37
CA LEU A 25 9.38 -1.24 -8.07
C LEU A 25 7.89 -0.88 -8.12
N PHE A 26 7.43 -0.18 -9.16
CA PHE A 26 6.01 0.15 -9.33
C PHE A 26 5.14 -1.11 -9.46
N THR A 27 5.58 -2.10 -10.26
CA THR A 27 4.84 -3.36 -10.43
C THR A 27 4.73 -4.12 -9.10
N VAL A 28 5.84 -4.21 -8.36
CA VAL A 28 5.85 -4.85 -7.04
C VAL A 28 4.99 -4.08 -6.05
N ALA A 29 5.07 -2.75 -6.04
CA ALA A 29 4.29 -1.89 -5.16
C ALA A 29 2.79 -2.03 -5.40
N ILE A 30 2.33 -2.11 -6.65
CA ILE A 30 0.92 -2.31 -6.98
C ILE A 30 0.42 -3.68 -6.48
N ASN A 31 1.20 -4.74 -6.69
CA ASN A 31 0.86 -6.07 -6.17
C ASN A 31 0.80 -6.08 -4.64
N ARG A 32 1.75 -5.40 -3.98
CA ARG A 32 1.80 -5.25 -2.53
C ARG A 32 0.63 -4.41 -2.00
N TRP A 33 0.27 -3.34 -2.70
CA TRP A 33 -0.80 -2.44 -2.34
C TRP A 33 -2.16 -3.14 -2.36
N ARG A 34 -2.46 -3.93 -3.40
CA ARG A 34 -3.69 -4.75 -3.46
C ARG A 34 -3.81 -5.74 -2.30
N GLU A 35 -2.70 -6.35 -1.90
CA GLU A 35 -2.67 -7.28 -0.76
C GLU A 35 -2.94 -6.54 0.55
N MET A 36 -2.35 -5.36 0.74
CA MET A 36 -2.56 -4.52 1.92
C MET A 36 -3.99 -3.95 1.97
N GLU A 37 -4.54 -3.55 0.84
CA GLU A 37 -5.89 -3.00 0.73
C GLU A 37 -6.94 -4.05 1.13
N ARG A 38 -6.81 -5.29 0.64
CA ARG A 38 -7.68 -6.41 1.06
C ARG A 38 -7.60 -6.70 2.55
N ARG A 39 -6.40 -6.66 3.13
CA ARG A 39 -6.19 -6.87 4.56
C ARG A 39 -6.73 -5.70 5.39
N SER A 40 -6.67 -4.48 4.89
CA SER A 40 -7.25 -3.30 5.54
C SER A 40 -8.77 -3.36 5.59
N ILE A 41 -9.42 -3.84 4.51
CA ILE A 41 -10.88 -4.02 4.49
C ILE A 41 -11.30 -5.09 5.49
N GLN A 42 -10.66 -6.26 5.49
CA GLN A 42 -10.96 -7.31 6.47
C GLN A 42 -10.73 -6.87 7.92
N LYS A 43 -9.70 -6.07 8.18
CA LYS A 43 -9.45 -5.50 9.51
C LYS A 43 -10.53 -4.50 9.92
N GLN A 44 -11.03 -3.68 9.00
CA GLN A 44 -12.15 -2.77 9.28
C GLN A 44 -13.42 -3.55 9.59
N GLU A 45 -13.74 -4.60 8.81
CA GLU A 45 -14.92 -5.44 9.05
C GLU A 45 -14.85 -6.18 10.38
N GLN A 46 -13.67 -6.68 10.77
CA GLN A 46 -13.49 -7.30 12.09
C GLN A 46 -13.60 -6.28 13.23
N HIS A 47 -13.05 -5.07 13.07
CA HIS A 47 -13.13 -4.05 14.11
C HIS A 47 -14.56 -3.52 14.28
N GLU A 48 -15.29 -3.30 13.18
CA GLU A 48 -16.69 -2.89 13.19
C GLU A 48 -17.61 -3.97 13.80
N LYS A 49 -17.38 -5.25 13.48
CA LYS A 49 -18.14 -6.35 14.08
C LYS A 49 -17.92 -6.45 15.60
N VAL A 50 -16.72 -6.15 16.09
CA VAL A 50 -16.42 -6.13 17.53
C VAL A 50 -17.12 -4.95 18.22
N THR A 51 -17.02 -3.73 17.68
CA THR A 51 -17.70 -2.56 18.28
C THR A 51 -19.22 -2.64 18.22
N VAL A 52 -19.81 -3.17 17.14
CA VAL A 52 -21.26 -3.35 17.02
C VAL A 52 -21.76 -4.43 18.00
N SER A 53 -21.01 -5.53 18.15
CA SER A 53 -21.35 -6.59 19.11
C SER A 53 -21.25 -6.11 20.56
N GLU A 54 -20.26 -5.28 20.89
CA GLU A 54 -20.07 -4.74 22.25
C GLU A 54 -21.11 -3.65 22.59
N SER A 55 -21.47 -2.81 21.60
CA SER A 55 -22.54 -1.82 21.74
C SER A 55 -23.91 -2.49 21.94
N SER A 56 -24.19 -3.57 21.19
CA SER A 56 -25.40 -4.37 21.36
C SER A 56 -25.47 -5.04 22.75
N ALA A 57 -24.37 -5.64 23.21
CA ALA A 57 -24.32 -6.27 24.53
C ALA A 57 -24.51 -5.25 25.69
N ASN A 58 -23.97 -4.04 25.55
CA ASN A 58 -24.19 -2.96 26.51
C ASN A 58 -25.61 -2.37 26.46
N ALA A 59 -26.24 -2.32 25.28
CA ALA A 59 -27.62 -1.85 25.16
C ALA A 59 -28.63 -2.82 25.81
N VAL A 60 -28.42 -4.13 25.64
CA VAL A 60 -29.28 -5.17 26.25
C VAL A 60 -29.19 -5.16 27.78
N THR A 61 -28.00 -4.94 28.35
CA THR A 61 -27.84 -4.89 29.80
C THR A 61 -28.41 -3.61 30.44
N LYS A 62 -28.47 -2.49 29.69
CA LYS A 62 -29.11 -1.25 30.16
C LYS A 62 -30.64 -1.29 30.12
N ALA A 63 -31.24 -2.06 29.22
CA ALA A 63 -32.70 -2.15 29.11
C ALA A 63 -33.34 -3.06 30.19
N ILE A 64 -32.53 -3.84 30.92
CA ILE A 64 -32.99 -4.79 31.94
C ILE A 64 -32.94 -4.19 33.36
N LYS A 65 -32.31 -3.00 33.55
CA LYS A 65 -32.21 -2.30 34.84
C LYS A 65 -33.21 -1.17 34.95
#